data_AF-A0A6V7UFG7-F1
#
_entry.id   AF-A0A6V7UFG7-F1
#
_cell.length_a   1.000
_cell.length_b   1.000
_cell.length_c   1.000
_cell.angle_alpha   90.00
_cell.angle_beta   90.00
_cell.angle_gamma   90.00
#
_symmetry.space_group_name_H-M   'P 1'
#
loop_
_entity.id
_entity.type
_entity.pdbx_description
1 polymer ?
#
loop_
_entity_poly.entity_id
_entity_poly.type
_entity_poly.pdbx_seq_one_letter_code
_entity_poly.pdbx_strand_id
1 'polypeptide(L)'
;MQYREGEKGKMHDVNFIGVKINCPGCITNGPDPECIVCGGYRTITFSTRHFRNTKVDQQNLTLNPLSSFVSWIIMPKNLDTIAFSHFGGRFDMVLVFKELFLRGLTPDMIKKGNKLYEMKVKVGKKNWVIFEIPLI
;
A
#
# COMPACT_ATOMS: atom_id res chain seq x y z
N MET A 1 -27.93 28.29 0.41
CA MET A 1 -26.88 27.34 0.84
C MET A 1 -25.58 28.15 0.96
N GLN A 2 -25.23 28.57 2.18
CA GLN A 2 -24.05 29.41 2.43
C GLN A 2 -22.83 28.52 2.66
N TYR A 3 -21.78 28.70 1.86
CA TYR A 3 -20.47 28.11 2.13
C TYR A 3 -19.83 28.90 3.27
N ARG A 4 -19.48 28.21 4.37
CA ARG A 4 -18.65 28.78 5.43
C ARG A 4 -17.20 28.82 4.95
N GLU A 5 -16.67 30.01 4.71
CA GLU A 5 -15.23 30.25 4.62
C GLU A 5 -14.60 30.00 6.00
N GLY A 6 -13.69 29.03 6.14
CA GLY A 6 -12.97 28.86 7.41
C GLY A 6 -12.30 27.52 7.70
N GLU A 7 -12.63 26.44 6.98
CA GLU A 7 -11.90 25.17 7.13
C GLU A 7 -11.07 24.92 5.86
N LYS A 8 -9.80 25.32 5.87
CA LYS A 8 -8.81 24.70 4.97
C LYS A 8 -8.87 23.21 5.30
N GLY A 9 -9.58 22.44 4.47
CA GLY A 9 -9.73 21.00 4.66
C GLY A 9 -8.34 20.42 4.91
N LYS A 10 -8.17 19.73 6.04
CA LYS A 10 -6.88 19.10 6.39
C LYS A 10 -6.47 18.25 5.21
N MET A 11 -5.44 18.69 4.47
CA MET A 11 -4.94 17.92 3.34
C MET A 11 -4.38 16.64 3.92
N HIS A 12 -4.96 15.50 3.52
CA HIS A 12 -4.51 14.21 4.01
C HIS A 12 -3.11 13.94 3.46
N ASP A 13 -2.11 13.92 4.34
CA ASP A 13 -0.75 13.56 4.00
C ASP A 13 -0.49 12.09 4.37
N VAL A 14 0.08 11.35 3.42
CA VAL A 14 0.29 9.92 3.53
C VAL A 14 1.68 9.67 4.10
N ASN A 15 1.75 9.36 5.39
CA ASN A 15 3.01 9.10 6.10
C ASN A 15 3.45 7.63 6.09
N PHE A 16 2.57 6.72 5.65
CA PHE A 16 2.80 5.28 5.64
C PHE A 16 1.93 4.59 4.59
N ILE A 17 2.54 3.71 3.79
CA ILE A 17 1.84 2.75 2.92
C ILE A 17 2.49 1.38 3.09
N GLY A 18 1.67 0.34 3.28
CA GLY A 18 2.11 -1.04 3.31
C GLY A 18 1.43 -1.86 2.21
N VAL A 19 2.19 -2.75 1.58
CA VAL A 19 1.70 -3.67 0.55
C VAL A 19 2.07 -5.10 0.87
N LYS A 20 1.14 -6.02 0.58
CA LYS A 20 1.36 -7.46 0.61
C LYS A 20 1.18 -8.05 -0.79
N ILE A 21 2.15 -8.81 -1.26
CA ILE A 21 2.21 -9.35 -2.62
C ILE A 21 1.97 -10.86 -2.60
N ASN A 22 0.83 -11.28 -3.14
CA ASN A 22 0.46 -12.69 -3.25
C ASN A 22 -0.12 -12.96 -4.65
N CYS A 23 0.34 -14.01 -5.31
CA CYS A 23 -0.28 -14.56 -6.52
C CYS A 23 -1.15 -15.78 -6.16
N PRO A 24 -2.12 -16.18 -7.01
CA PRO A 24 -2.96 -17.36 -6.73
C PRO A 24 -2.15 -18.63 -6.43
N GLY A 25 -1.07 -18.87 -7.19
CA GLY A 25 -0.20 -20.03 -6.96
C GLY A 25 0.45 -20.05 -5.58
N CYS A 26 0.98 -18.91 -5.11
CA CYS A 26 1.58 -18.80 -3.78
C CYS A 26 0.53 -18.86 -2.64
N ILE A 27 -0.73 -18.51 -2.91
CA ILE A 27 -1.82 -18.65 -1.94
C ILE A 27 -2.16 -20.13 -1.76
N THR A 28 -2.28 -20.88 -2.86
CA THR A 28 -2.66 -22.29 -2.83
C THR A 28 -1.53 -23.20 -2.38
N ASN A 29 -0.31 -23.00 -2.89
CA ASN A 29 0.81 -23.93 -2.69
C ASN A 29 1.81 -23.46 -1.63
N GLY A 30 1.61 -22.28 -1.06
CA GLY A 30 2.55 -21.63 -0.15
C GLY A 30 3.58 -20.74 -0.86
N PRO A 31 4.32 -19.92 -0.09
CA PRO A 31 5.25 -18.94 -0.63
C PRO A 31 6.49 -19.58 -1.27
N ASP A 32 6.73 -19.30 -2.55
CA ASP A 32 7.93 -19.66 -3.31
C ASP A 32 8.84 -18.43 -3.53
N PRO A 33 10.06 -18.35 -2.94
CA PRO A 33 10.98 -17.24 -3.12
C PRO A 33 11.34 -16.94 -4.58
N GLU A 34 11.32 -17.95 -5.46
CA GLU A 34 11.66 -17.84 -6.88
C GLU A 34 10.44 -17.48 -7.75
N CYS A 35 9.29 -17.23 -7.13
CA CYS A 35 8.08 -16.86 -7.84
C CYS A 35 8.27 -15.51 -8.57
N ILE A 36 8.25 -15.52 -9.90
CA ILE A 36 8.40 -14.32 -10.74
C ILE A 36 7.37 -13.21 -10.46
N VAL A 37 6.20 -13.58 -9.90
CA VAL A 37 5.13 -12.62 -9.56
C VAL A 37 5.37 -12.01 -8.18
N CYS A 38 5.57 -12.85 -7.17
CA CYS A 38 5.68 -12.43 -5.76
C CYS A 38 7.07 -11.98 -5.34
N GLY A 39 8.11 -12.61 -5.91
CA GLY A 39 9.51 -12.43 -5.51
C GLY A 39 9.80 -12.81 -4.06
N GLY A 40 11.00 -12.43 -3.61
CA GLY A 40 11.48 -12.66 -2.25
C GLY A 40 10.86 -11.73 -1.19
N TYR A 41 10.57 -10.48 -1.55
CA TYR A 41 9.98 -9.48 -0.64
C TYR A 41 8.46 -9.39 -0.85
N ARG A 42 7.67 -9.92 0.09
CA ARG A 42 6.21 -9.99 -0.03
C ARG A 42 5.49 -8.96 0.80
N THR A 43 6.10 -8.46 1.87
CA THR A 43 5.55 -7.42 2.74
C THR A 43 6.49 -6.24 2.71
N ILE A 44 6.12 -5.21 1.96
CA ILE A 44 6.94 -4.02 1.71
C ILE A 44 6.22 -2.80 2.27
N THR A 45 6.94 -1.89 2.89
CA THR A 45 6.38 -0.62 3.38
C THR A 45 7.15 0.58 2.84
N PHE A 46 6.44 1.68 2.66
CA PHE A 46 6.98 3.01 2.37
C PHE A 46 6.56 3.92 3.52
N SER A 47 7.50 4.53 4.22
CA SER A 47 7.19 5.34 5.40
C SER A 47 8.14 6.51 5.58
N THR A 48 7.65 7.59 6.19
CA THR A 48 8.48 8.75 6.53
C THR A 48 9.40 8.50 7.72
N ARG A 49 9.16 7.44 8.49
CA ARG A 49 9.91 7.09 9.70
C ARG A 49 10.08 5.58 9.82
N HIS A 50 11.12 5.18 10.55
CA HIS A 50 11.27 3.80 11.01
C HIS A 50 10.13 3.41 11.95
N PHE A 51 9.76 2.14 11.90
CA PHE A 51 8.86 1.53 12.87
C PHE A 51 9.41 0.18 13.31
N ARG A 52 9.07 -0.21 14.53
CA ARG A 52 9.47 -1.50 15.12
C ARG A 52 8.26 -2.38 15.41
N ASN A 53 8.53 -3.61 15.85
CA ASN A 53 7.53 -4.57 16.34
C ASN A 53 6.48 -5.02 15.30
N THR A 54 6.68 -4.70 14.02
CA THR A 54 5.88 -5.20 12.91
C THR A 54 6.81 -5.91 11.94
N LYS A 55 6.59 -7.21 11.72
CA LYS A 55 7.41 -8.00 10.80
C LYS A 55 7.02 -7.64 9.36
N VAL A 56 7.96 -7.06 8.64
CA VAL A 56 7.89 -6.80 7.19
C VAL A 56 9.17 -7.28 6.55
N ASP A 57 9.13 -7.62 5.27
CA ASP A 57 10.30 -8.11 4.55
C ASP A 57 11.21 -6.95 4.13
N GLN A 58 10.64 -5.77 3.89
CA GLN A 58 11.39 -4.56 3.51
C GLN A 58 10.71 -3.27 4.02
N GLN A 59 11.51 -2.40 4.65
CA GLN A 59 11.11 -1.03 5.03
C GLN A 59 11.84 -0.01 4.13
N ASN A 60 11.10 0.65 3.23
CA ASN A 60 11.61 1.76 2.44
C ASN A 60 11.30 3.10 3.12
N LEU A 61 12.34 3.77 3.61
CA LEU A 61 12.20 5.12 4.14
C LEU A 61 12.15 6.14 3.01
N THR A 62 11.17 7.03 3.05
CA THR A 62 10.96 8.05 2.02
C THR A 62 10.18 9.24 2.59
N LEU A 63 10.52 10.44 2.12
CA LEU A 63 9.76 11.65 2.46
C LEU A 63 8.37 11.66 1.83
N ASN A 64 8.15 10.91 0.74
CA ASN A 64 6.90 10.87 0.01
C ASN A 64 6.42 9.42 -0.20
N PRO A 65 5.86 8.75 0.85
CA PRO A 65 5.43 7.36 0.78
C PRO A 65 4.50 7.02 -0.39
N LEU A 66 3.50 7.86 -0.65
CA LEU A 66 2.57 7.68 -1.78
C LEU A 66 3.30 7.73 -3.12
N SER A 67 4.17 8.73 -3.29
CA SER A 67 4.92 8.91 -4.51
C SER A 67 5.88 7.73 -4.76
N SER A 68 6.61 7.28 -3.73
CA SER A 68 7.50 6.12 -3.84
C SER A 68 6.76 4.81 -4.10
N PHE A 69 5.60 4.62 -3.46
CA PHE A 69 4.73 3.47 -3.73
C PHE A 69 4.24 3.46 -5.17
N VAL A 70 3.78 4.61 -5.70
CA VAL A 70 3.33 4.71 -7.10
C VAL A 70 4.48 4.43 -8.06
N SER A 71 5.67 4.98 -7.81
CA SER A 71 6.87 4.65 -8.61
C SER A 71 7.19 3.16 -8.58
N TRP A 72 6.99 2.50 -7.44
CA TRP A 72 7.25 1.07 -7.29
C TRP A 72 6.24 0.20 -8.05
N ILE A 73 4.95 0.53 -8.04
CA ILE A 73 3.94 -0.26 -8.79
C ILE A 73 4.03 -0.06 -10.30
N ILE A 74 4.51 1.09 -10.79
CA ILE A 74 4.65 1.37 -12.23
C ILE A 74 6.00 0.95 -12.81
N MET A 75 7.00 0.63 -11.98
CA MET A 75 8.33 0.23 -12.45
C MET A 75 8.29 -1.13 -13.17
N PRO A 76 9.14 -1.33 -14.18
CA PRO A 76 8.88 -2.26 -15.26
C PRO A 76 9.02 -3.70 -14.76
N LYS A 77 7.89 -4.32 -14.46
CA LYS A 77 7.75 -5.76 -14.69
C LYS A 77 7.27 -5.84 -16.13
N ASN A 78 7.78 -6.77 -16.92
CA ASN A 78 7.38 -7.01 -18.32
C ASN A 78 5.90 -7.45 -18.44
N LEU A 79 4.99 -6.64 -17.90
CA LEU A 79 3.60 -6.91 -17.58
C LEU A 79 2.79 -5.68 -17.96
N ASP A 80 1.85 -5.86 -18.88
CA ASP A 80 0.99 -4.78 -19.39
C ASP A 80 -0.15 -4.42 -18.42
N THR A 81 -0.28 -5.16 -17.31
CA THR A 81 -1.38 -5.01 -16.37
C THR A 81 -0.88 -5.08 -14.93
N ILE A 82 -1.26 -4.08 -14.15
CA ILE A 82 -1.00 -4.02 -12.71
C ILE A 82 -2.31 -4.29 -11.98
N ALA A 83 -2.36 -5.40 -11.25
CA ALA A 83 -3.46 -5.71 -10.34
C ALA A 83 -3.03 -5.48 -8.90
N PHE A 84 -3.68 -4.56 -8.21
CA PHE A 84 -3.48 -4.35 -6.77
C PHE A 84 -4.83 -4.18 -6.08
N SER A 85 -4.88 -4.58 -4.81
CA SER A 85 -6.06 -4.49 -3.96
C SER A 85 -5.67 -3.78 -2.68
N HIS A 86 -6.53 -2.88 -2.20
CA HIS A 86 -6.31 -2.13 -0.97
C HIS A 86 -7.14 -2.73 0.17
N PHE A 87 -6.54 -2.78 1.36
CA PHE A 87 -7.21 -3.30 2.56
C PHE A 87 -7.85 -2.18 3.42
N GLY A 88 -7.52 -0.91 3.15
CA GLY A 88 -8.10 0.27 3.78
C GLY A 88 -9.40 0.72 3.11
N GLY A 89 -10.12 1.69 3.67
CA GLY A 89 -11.38 2.21 3.10
C GLY A 89 -11.24 2.80 1.69
N ARG A 90 -12.32 3.38 1.14
CA ARG A 90 -12.36 3.95 -0.21
C ARG A 90 -11.26 4.99 -0.52
N PHE A 91 -10.61 5.58 0.48
CA PHE A 91 -9.72 6.73 0.33
C PHE A 91 -8.33 6.40 -0.23
N ASP A 92 -7.73 5.26 0.13
CA ASP A 92 -6.34 4.94 -0.29
C ASP A 92 -6.23 4.81 -1.81
N MET A 93 -7.23 4.20 -2.47
CA MET A 93 -7.28 4.10 -3.93
C MET A 93 -7.40 5.46 -4.61
N VAL A 94 -8.18 6.39 -4.02
CA VAL A 94 -8.35 7.73 -4.59
C VAL A 94 -7.01 8.47 -4.59
N LEU A 95 -6.20 8.32 -3.54
CA LEU A 95 -4.88 8.93 -3.43
C LEU A 95 -3.90 8.34 -4.45
N VAL A 96 -3.90 7.02 -4.63
CA VAL A 96 -3.07 6.34 -5.66
C VAL A 96 -3.48 6.77 -7.06
N PHE A 97 -4.78 6.81 -7.37
CA PHE A 97 -5.25 7.28 -8.68
C PHE A 97 -4.89 8.74 -8.92
N LYS A 98 -5.10 9.62 -7.94
CA LYS A 98 -4.69 11.02 -8.04
C LYS A 98 -3.20 11.13 -8.37
N GLU A 99 -2.34 10.40 -7.68
CA GLU A 99 -0.89 10.42 -7.91
C GLU A 99 -0.53 9.88 -9.31
N LEU A 100 -1.22 8.86 -9.82
CA LEU A 100 -1.06 8.39 -11.21
C LEU A 100 -1.49 9.47 -12.22
N PHE A 101 -2.65 10.10 -12.02
CA PHE A 101 -3.15 11.17 -12.88
C PHE A 101 -2.20 12.37 -12.91
N LEU A 102 -1.65 12.78 -11.76
CA LEU A 102 -0.67 13.86 -11.67
C LEU A 102 0.64 13.55 -12.40
N ARG A 103 0.94 12.27 -12.66
CA ARG A 103 2.07 11.82 -13.47
C ARG A 103 1.74 11.63 -14.95
N GLY A 104 0.54 12.00 -15.39
CA GLY A 104 0.07 11.81 -16.76
C GLY A 104 -0.35 10.38 -17.09
N LEU A 105 -0.52 9.51 -16.09
CA LEU A 105 -0.99 8.15 -16.28
C LEU A 105 -2.50 8.08 -15.99
N THR A 106 -3.27 7.56 -16.94
CA THR A 106 -4.71 7.35 -16.78
C THR A 106 -4.97 5.85 -16.68
N PRO A 107 -5.12 5.29 -15.46
CA PRO A 107 -5.35 3.87 -15.31
C PRO A 107 -6.77 3.50 -15.76
N ASP A 108 -6.88 2.57 -16.71
CA ASP A 108 -8.16 1.95 -17.05
C ASP A 108 -8.52 0.86 -16.04
N MET A 109 -9.73 0.94 -15.51
CA MET A 109 -10.20 -0.03 -14.54
C MET A 109 -10.77 -1.27 -15.23
N ILE A 110 -9.92 -2.27 -15.45
CA ILE A 110 -10.27 -3.50 -16.18
C ILE A 110 -11.18 -4.42 -15.34
N LYS A 111 -11.09 -4.40 -14.00
CA LYS A 111 -11.95 -5.20 -13.11
C LYS A 111 -12.15 -4.54 -11.74
N LYS A 112 -13.38 -4.61 -11.21
CA LYS A 112 -13.75 -4.19 -9.84
C LYS A 112 -14.07 -5.42 -8.97
N GLY A 113 -13.69 -5.41 -7.69
CA GLY A 113 -14.49 -6.11 -6.68
C GLY A 113 -14.17 -7.56 -6.27
N ASN A 114 -12.93 -8.06 -6.39
CA ASN A 114 -12.58 -9.31 -5.69
C ASN A 114 -12.29 -9.05 -4.20
N LYS A 115 -13.35 -8.89 -3.40
CA LYS A 115 -13.24 -8.82 -1.93
C LYS A 115 -13.41 -10.22 -1.34
N LEU A 116 -12.30 -10.93 -1.19
CA LEU A 116 -12.27 -12.23 -0.52
C LEU A 116 -11.85 -11.99 0.94
N TYR A 117 -12.76 -12.25 1.87
CA TYR A 117 -12.48 -12.16 3.31
C TYR A 117 -12.31 -13.57 3.85
N GLU A 118 -11.06 -13.97 4.04
CA GLU A 118 -10.72 -15.21 4.74
C GLU A 118 -10.10 -14.82 6.10
N MET A 119 -10.74 -15.24 7.19
CA MET A 119 -10.38 -14.82 8.54
C MET A 119 -10.22 -16.03 9.45
N LYS A 120 -9.10 -16.09 10.19
CA LYS A 120 -8.90 -16.98 11.32
C LYS A 120 -8.89 -16.15 12.60
N VAL A 121 -9.89 -16.34 13.46
CA VAL A 121 -10.02 -15.60 14.72
C VAL A 121 -9.01 -16.16 15.72
N LYS A 122 -8.10 -15.31 16.21
CA LYS A 122 -7.21 -15.62 17.35
C LYS A 122 -7.55 -14.66 18.49
N VAL A 123 -7.83 -15.19 19.68
CA VAL A 123 -7.91 -14.38 20.90
C VAL A 123 -6.48 -14.03 21.32
N GLY A 124 -6.01 -12.82 21.03
CA GLY A 124 -4.63 -12.40 21.30
C GLY A 124 -4.31 -10.94 20.93
N LYS A 125 -3.25 -10.40 21.55
CA LYS A 125 -2.83 -8.97 21.63
C LYS A 125 -2.97 -8.16 20.34
N LYS A 126 -3.50 -6.94 20.47
CA LYS A 126 -3.46 -5.88 19.46
C LYS A 126 -2.00 -5.61 19.05
N ASN A 127 -1.69 -5.77 17.77
CA ASN A 127 -0.41 -5.35 17.21
C ASN A 127 -0.47 -3.85 16.92
N TRP A 128 0.22 -3.06 17.73
CA TRP A 128 0.41 -1.63 17.47
C TRP A 128 1.65 -1.44 16.60
N VAL A 129 1.51 -0.73 15.50
CA VAL A 129 2.68 -0.18 14.78
C VAL A 129 3.19 0.99 15.62
N ILE A 130 4.45 0.92 16.05
CA ILE A 130 5.08 1.97 16.86
C ILE A 130 6.12 2.67 15.98
N PHE A 131 5.85 3.93 15.64
CA PHE A 131 6.77 4.79 14.92
C PHE A 131 7.84 5.32 15.88
N GLU A 132 9.09 5.36 15.42
CA GLU A 132 10.15 6.01 16.18
C GLU A 132 10.00 7.54 16.12
N ILE A 133 10.22 8.20 17.26
CA ILE A 133 10.35 9.65 17.33
C ILE A 133 11.83 9.95 17.08
N PRO A 134 12.20 10.73 16.06
CA PRO A 134 13.58 11.12 15.86
C PRO A 134 14.04 11.94 17.09
N LEU A 135 15.17 11.56 17.67
CA LEU A 135 15.88 12.39 18.65
C LEU A 135 16.43 13.59 17.87
N ILE A 136 15.92 14.79 18.16
CA ILE A 136 16.48 16.06 17.72
C ILE A 136 17.62 16.42 18.66
#